data_AF-A0A2G6PHP5-F1
#
_entry.id   AF-A0A2G6PHP5-F1
#
_cell.length_a   1.000
_cell.length_b   1.000
_cell.length_c   1.000
_cell.angle_alpha   90.00
_cell.angle_beta   90.00
_cell.angle_gamma   90.00
#
_symmetry.space_group_name_H-M   'P 1'
#
loop_
_entity.id
_entity.type
_entity.pdbx_description
1 polymer ?
#
loop_
_entity_poly.entity_id
_entity_poly.type
_entity_poly.pdbx_seq_one_letter_code
_entity_poly.pdbx_strand_id
1 'polypeptide(L)'
;MESMYFERRGGDTPEFWEVELEGSWYGVYSGRVGCQGEGSWQYSTSAREAEGKVRRLVAGKLAEGFARIDPPPPLDLAPGVPELLEGPPLADGELARFTEQAISRPTELERIFWDVQLDRLFAEWDFAGDYASYHLPHPRTMAQEFEAVAAWDSPSMGREVERDGRGMVTEIRYRIGGLVVLTLRNSHFCLPVFPFFSEHGRWLHRPERIQQELRLLLTRFPSFCAEGLLRMGAYVERKSKRRKLKALAEVGMAMMVHNCMRGTDLEYRLLPGHKRSFLQVGLGATHLLELIMPYASFAGRIAGILPTVGVARGLLERVELGISLGDRRRWDAWGTVLWHEHRRYSEDPRLDFWGERYLAYERAMAVERGDFGPGQLDIQTVWGWNIPGVEGSLEHLGDNLYAIRYSIGGRDVLTVGHDALDFRLAGMKHRTQLPKGSVPTMDALRALLEGLPAFYHAGTVAFNQRFEDAKRVERVAGVLERIGRRWVMDLSQGEHLVVELHMPGVLFLELRLQLANFEGQLAQLRPTVARVMRAMEEAPLRFKLYPRELYASWATPWVRG
;
A
#
# COMPACT_ATOMS: atom_id res chain seq x y z
N MET A 1 0.08 5.17 -30.31
CA MET A 1 0.88 6.30 -29.84
C MET A 1 1.23 7.15 -31.05
N GLU A 2 0.98 8.45 -30.98
CA GLU A 2 1.38 9.42 -32.02
C GLU A 2 2.58 10.21 -31.49
N SER A 3 3.67 10.31 -32.26
CA SER A 3 4.85 11.11 -31.91
C SER A 3 5.10 12.17 -32.98
N MET A 4 5.48 13.37 -32.56
CA MET A 4 5.86 14.48 -33.43
C MET A 4 7.18 15.08 -32.96
N TYR A 5 8.17 15.12 -33.85
CA TYR A 5 9.52 15.62 -33.59
C TYR A 5 9.79 16.92 -34.34
N PHE A 6 10.43 17.86 -33.66
CA PHE A 6 10.71 19.20 -34.18
C PHE A 6 12.14 19.61 -33.86
N GLU A 7 12.76 20.39 -34.74
CA GLU A 7 14.13 20.91 -34.57
C GLU A 7 14.20 22.42 -34.79
N ARG A 8 15.13 23.07 -34.10
CA ARG A 8 15.52 24.48 -34.31
C ARG A 8 17.02 24.54 -34.58
N ARG A 9 17.40 24.84 -35.83
CA ARG A 9 18.81 24.86 -36.30
C ARG A 9 19.43 26.25 -36.40
N GLY A 10 18.73 27.30 -35.95
CA GLY A 10 19.14 28.70 -36.11
C GLY A 10 20.03 29.28 -35.00
N GLY A 11 20.41 28.51 -33.99
CA GLY A 11 21.28 28.95 -32.88
C GLY A 11 22.63 28.24 -32.87
N ASP A 12 23.51 28.63 -31.93
CA ASP A 12 24.86 28.05 -31.76
C ASP A 12 24.83 26.53 -31.49
N THR A 13 23.72 26.00 -31.00
CA THR A 13 23.53 24.56 -30.76
C THR A 13 22.15 24.12 -31.28
N PRO A 14 22.06 23.15 -32.20
CA PRO A 14 20.78 22.63 -32.66
C PRO A 14 19.99 22.00 -31.50
N GLU A 15 18.73 22.41 -31.37
CA GLU A 15 17.82 21.92 -30.33
C GLU A 15 16.68 21.11 -30.96
N PHE A 16 16.20 20.11 -30.22
CA PHE A 16 14.98 19.40 -30.56
C PHE A 16 13.89 19.61 -29.50
N TRP A 17 12.66 19.44 -29.95
CA TRP A 17 11.47 19.34 -29.12
C TRP A 17 10.60 18.22 -29.68
N GLU A 18 10.14 17.31 -28.83
CA GLU A 18 9.33 16.16 -29.23
C GLU A 18 8.12 16.07 -28.32
N VAL A 19 6.98 15.67 -28.90
CA VAL A 19 5.76 15.42 -28.15
C VAL A 19 5.16 14.10 -28.57
N GLU A 20 4.76 13.31 -27.57
CA GLU A 20 4.13 12.02 -27.74
C GLU A 20 2.73 12.06 -27.11
N LEU A 21 1.76 11.42 -27.77
CA LEU A 21 0.38 11.37 -27.33
C LEU A 21 -0.11 9.91 -27.30
N GLU A 22 -0.64 9.51 -26.15
CA GLU A 22 -1.23 8.20 -25.91
C GLU A 22 -2.53 8.33 -25.10
N GLY A 23 -3.67 8.30 -25.79
CA GLY A 23 -4.99 8.44 -25.15
C GLY A 23 -5.09 9.75 -24.37
N SER A 24 -5.25 9.67 -23.04
CA SER A 24 -5.37 10.84 -22.16
C SER A 24 -4.02 11.32 -21.58
N TRP A 25 -2.91 10.75 -22.03
CA TRP A 25 -1.56 11.08 -21.58
C TRP A 25 -0.77 11.72 -22.72
N TYR A 26 0.08 12.69 -22.40
CA TYR A 26 1.08 13.18 -23.34
C TYR A 26 2.43 13.40 -22.65
N GLY A 27 3.51 13.15 -23.40
CA GLY A 27 4.89 13.37 -22.99
C GLY A 27 5.50 14.50 -23.82
N VAL A 28 6.34 15.33 -23.21
CA VAL A 28 7.10 16.38 -23.90
C VAL A 28 8.58 16.21 -23.58
N TYR A 29 9.43 16.27 -24.60
CA TYR A 29 10.87 16.17 -24.50
C TYR A 29 11.57 17.33 -25.19
N SER A 30 12.72 17.71 -24.67
CA SER A 30 13.57 18.70 -25.32
C SER A 30 15.04 18.50 -24.96
N GLY A 31 15.92 18.97 -25.83
CA GLY A 31 17.35 18.94 -25.59
C GLY A 31 18.14 19.26 -26.84
N ARG A 32 19.45 18.95 -26.83
CA ARG A 32 20.29 19.06 -28.03
C ARG A 32 19.95 17.94 -29.02
N VAL A 33 19.92 18.25 -30.32
CA VAL A 33 19.70 17.25 -31.38
C VAL A 33 20.72 16.12 -31.23
N GLY A 34 20.26 14.87 -31.36
CA GLY A 34 21.07 13.66 -31.17
C GLY A 34 21.12 13.14 -29.73
N CYS A 35 20.79 13.95 -28.72
CA CYS A 35 20.77 13.52 -27.32
C CYS A 35 19.42 12.91 -26.89
N GLN A 36 19.40 12.23 -25.74
CA GLN A 36 18.17 11.76 -25.09
C GLN A 36 17.26 12.93 -24.66
N GLY A 37 17.86 14.04 -24.21
CA GLY A 37 17.14 15.20 -23.69
C GLY A 37 16.43 14.91 -22.35
N GLU A 38 15.65 15.89 -21.91
CA GLU A 38 14.84 15.82 -20.69
C GLU A 38 13.36 15.83 -21.06
N GLY A 39 12.50 15.22 -20.24
CA GLY A 39 11.07 15.22 -20.51
C GLY A 39 10.17 15.00 -19.31
N SER A 40 8.88 15.25 -19.53
CA SER A 40 7.83 15.09 -18.53
C SER A 40 6.56 14.50 -19.15
N TRP A 41 5.83 13.73 -18.36
CA TRP A 41 4.51 13.19 -18.72
C TRP A 41 3.41 13.90 -17.95
N GLN A 42 2.30 14.16 -18.63
CA GLN A 42 1.15 14.81 -18.04
C GLN A 42 -0.13 14.04 -18.39
N TYR A 43 -0.95 13.81 -17.36
CA TYR A 43 -2.30 13.29 -17.52
C TYR A 43 -3.27 14.43 -17.81
N SER A 44 -4.22 14.18 -18.71
CA SER A 44 -5.40 15.00 -18.91
C SER A 44 -6.66 14.21 -18.60
N THR A 45 -7.76 14.88 -18.31
CA THR A 45 -9.00 14.20 -17.90
C THR A 45 -9.65 13.40 -19.04
N SER A 46 -9.26 13.66 -20.29
CA SER A 46 -9.70 12.93 -21.47
C SER A 46 -8.69 13.02 -22.62
N ALA A 47 -8.81 12.10 -23.58
CA ALA A 47 -7.98 12.10 -24.78
C ALA A 47 -8.14 13.38 -25.61
N ARG A 48 -9.37 13.88 -25.76
CA ARG A 48 -9.66 15.13 -26.46
C ARG A 48 -8.99 16.34 -25.81
N GLU A 49 -8.93 16.36 -24.48
CA GLU A 49 -8.23 17.43 -23.75
C GLU A 49 -6.72 17.36 -23.98
N ALA A 50 -6.14 16.15 -23.92
CA ALA A 50 -4.72 15.92 -24.21
C ALA A 50 -4.36 16.38 -25.63
N GLU A 51 -5.13 15.97 -26.64
CA GLU A 51 -4.99 16.44 -28.03
C GLU A 51 -5.05 17.97 -28.14
N GLY A 52 -6.00 18.61 -27.46
CA GLY A 52 -6.14 20.07 -27.45
C GLY A 52 -4.98 20.79 -26.77
N LYS A 53 -4.36 20.18 -25.75
CA LYS A 53 -3.12 20.69 -25.11
C LYS A 53 -1.92 20.51 -26.03
N VAL A 54 -1.71 19.30 -26.58
CA VAL A 54 -0.63 19.01 -27.52
C VAL A 54 -0.67 19.94 -28.74
N ARG A 55 -1.85 20.15 -29.34
CA ARG A 55 -2.00 21.06 -30.48
C ARG A 55 -1.56 22.50 -30.16
N ARG A 56 -1.88 23.00 -28.96
CA ARG A 56 -1.46 24.33 -28.50
C ARG A 56 0.06 24.40 -28.28
N LEU A 57 0.65 23.35 -27.69
CA LEU A 57 2.10 23.26 -27.50
C LEU A 57 2.83 23.25 -28.83
N VAL A 58 2.37 22.43 -29.79
CA VAL A 58 2.92 22.38 -31.15
C VAL A 58 2.83 23.74 -31.83
N ALA A 59 1.68 24.42 -31.78
CA ALA A 59 1.52 25.75 -32.36
C ALA A 59 2.49 26.79 -31.75
N GLY A 60 2.69 26.74 -30.43
CA GLY A 60 3.67 27.57 -29.73
C GLY A 60 5.10 27.32 -30.20
N LYS A 61 5.50 26.04 -30.30
CA LYS A 61 6.84 25.67 -30.76
C LYS A 61 7.11 26.03 -32.21
N LEU A 62 6.12 25.89 -33.09
CA LEU A 62 6.22 26.37 -34.47
C LEU A 62 6.42 27.88 -34.54
N ALA A 63 5.74 28.66 -33.68
CA ALA A 63 5.94 30.11 -33.60
C ALA A 63 7.32 30.50 -33.05
N GLU A 64 7.94 29.67 -32.21
CA GLU A 64 9.32 29.82 -31.72
C GLU A 64 10.40 29.46 -32.76
N GLY A 65 9.99 29.07 -33.98
CA GLY A 65 10.89 28.75 -35.08
C GLY A 65 11.35 27.28 -35.12
N PHE A 66 10.71 26.38 -34.37
CA PHE A 66 10.91 24.95 -34.55
C PHE A 66 10.24 24.48 -35.85
N ALA A 67 10.89 23.58 -36.58
CA ALA A 67 10.35 22.94 -37.78
C ALA A 67 10.13 21.45 -37.52
N ARG A 68 8.99 20.89 -37.98
CA ARG A 68 8.71 19.45 -37.87
C ARG A 68 9.66 18.67 -38.77
N ILE A 69 10.28 17.62 -38.23
CA ILE A 69 11.16 16.70 -38.96
C ILE A 69 10.55 15.29 -38.89
N ASP A 70 10.49 14.60 -40.03
CA ASP A 70 9.90 13.26 -40.14
C ASP A 70 10.68 12.45 -41.21
N PRO A 71 11.30 11.30 -40.87
CA PRO A 71 11.34 10.68 -39.54
C PRO A 71 12.29 11.41 -38.56
N PRO A 72 12.10 11.26 -37.24
CA PRO A 72 13.06 11.76 -36.26
C PRO A 72 14.44 11.13 -36.48
N PRO A 73 15.54 11.85 -36.24
CA PRO A 73 16.88 11.29 -36.34
C PRO A 73 17.09 10.18 -35.30
N PRO A 74 17.97 9.21 -35.60
CA PRO A 74 18.38 8.21 -34.63
C PRO A 74 19.04 8.89 -33.43
N LEU A 75 18.93 8.25 -32.26
CA LEU A 75 19.63 8.73 -31.07
C LEU A 75 21.09 8.32 -31.13
N ASP A 76 21.97 9.22 -30.68
CA ASP A 76 23.39 8.92 -30.49
C ASP A 76 23.57 8.15 -29.18
N LEU A 77 23.24 6.85 -29.22
CA LEU A 77 23.41 5.95 -28.08
C LEU A 77 24.76 5.27 -28.18
N ALA A 78 25.50 5.26 -27.07
CA ALA A 78 26.75 4.50 -27.02
C ALA A 78 26.43 3.00 -27.12
N PRO A 79 27.12 2.24 -28.00
CA PRO A 79 26.94 0.80 -28.06
C PRO A 79 27.25 0.20 -26.68
N GLY A 80 26.41 -0.72 -26.23
CA GLY A 80 26.66 -1.46 -25.00
C GLY A 80 27.98 -2.23 -25.08
N VAL A 81 28.71 -2.31 -23.96
CA VAL A 81 29.92 -3.11 -23.87
C VAL A 81 29.52 -4.59 -23.77
N PRO A 82 29.97 -5.47 -24.69
CA PRO A 82 29.68 -6.89 -24.58
C PRO A 82 30.16 -7.45 -23.24
N GLU A 83 29.27 -8.16 -22.55
CA GLU A 83 29.52 -8.73 -21.23
C GLU A 83 28.95 -10.14 -21.21
N LEU A 84 29.73 -11.14 -20.78
CA LEU A 84 29.20 -12.47 -20.49
C LEU A 84 28.76 -12.51 -19.03
N LEU A 85 27.47 -12.70 -18.78
CA LEU A 85 26.91 -12.77 -17.44
C LEU A 85 27.41 -14.01 -16.69
N GLU A 86 27.54 -13.89 -15.37
CA GLU A 86 27.95 -14.99 -14.50
C GLU A 86 26.91 -16.13 -14.48
N GLY A 87 27.39 -17.36 -14.25
CA GLY A 87 26.59 -18.57 -14.06
C GLY A 87 26.99 -19.71 -15.00
N PRO A 88 26.82 -20.98 -14.60
CA PRO A 88 27.01 -22.10 -15.53
C PRO A 88 25.88 -22.13 -16.57
N PRO A 89 26.13 -22.68 -17.78
CA PRO A 89 25.05 -23.06 -18.67
C PRO A 89 24.16 -24.13 -18.00
N LEU A 90 22.87 -24.13 -18.31
CA LEU A 90 21.95 -25.20 -17.91
C LEU A 90 22.45 -26.56 -18.42
N ALA A 91 22.35 -27.58 -17.57
CA ALA A 91 22.67 -28.94 -17.98
C ALA A 91 21.64 -29.49 -19.00
N ASP A 92 22.02 -30.46 -19.82
CA ASP A 92 21.13 -31.05 -20.84
C ASP A 92 19.79 -31.54 -20.27
N GLY A 93 19.83 -32.15 -19.08
CA GLY A 93 18.63 -32.61 -18.38
C GLY A 93 17.72 -31.48 -17.88
N GLU A 94 18.27 -30.28 -17.66
CA GLU A 94 17.50 -29.07 -17.35
C GLU A 94 16.92 -28.45 -18.61
N LEU A 95 17.72 -28.33 -19.67
CA LEU A 95 17.29 -27.85 -20.99
C LEU A 95 16.12 -28.69 -21.54
N ALA A 96 16.19 -30.02 -21.39
CA ALA A 96 15.14 -30.93 -21.83
C ALA A 96 13.77 -30.69 -21.16
N ARG A 97 13.70 -29.97 -20.03
CA ARG A 97 12.44 -29.61 -19.36
C ARG A 97 11.72 -28.44 -20.02
N PHE A 98 12.43 -27.62 -20.79
CA PHE A 98 11.86 -26.49 -21.51
C PHE A 98 11.18 -26.98 -22.80
N THR A 99 9.95 -27.47 -22.65
CA THR A 99 9.11 -27.89 -23.78
C THR A 99 8.08 -26.81 -24.11
N GLU A 100 7.60 -26.80 -25.35
CA GLU A 100 6.55 -25.86 -25.77
C GLU A 100 5.30 -25.96 -24.87
N GLN A 101 4.94 -27.18 -24.46
CA GLN A 101 3.83 -27.43 -23.54
C GLN A 101 4.03 -26.76 -22.17
N ALA A 102 5.25 -26.75 -21.65
CA ALA A 102 5.56 -26.18 -20.34
C ALA A 102 5.59 -24.65 -20.34
N ILE A 103 5.88 -24.02 -21.48
CA ILE A 103 6.17 -22.58 -21.59
C ILE A 103 5.02 -21.80 -22.25
N SER A 104 4.40 -22.32 -23.31
CA SER A 104 3.57 -21.48 -24.19
C SER A 104 2.22 -21.05 -23.57
N ARG A 105 1.63 -21.85 -22.67
CA ARG A 105 0.31 -21.58 -22.06
C ARG A 105 0.17 -22.23 -20.68
N PRO A 106 0.80 -21.67 -19.63
CA PRO A 106 0.62 -22.19 -18.28
C PRO A 106 -0.86 -22.12 -17.87
N THR A 107 -1.37 -23.21 -17.31
CA THR A 107 -2.68 -23.26 -16.67
C THR A 107 -2.76 -22.24 -15.53
N GLU A 108 -3.97 -21.91 -15.09
CA GLU A 108 -4.18 -20.99 -13.96
C GLU A 108 -3.37 -21.39 -12.70
N LEU A 109 -3.31 -22.69 -12.38
CA LEU A 109 -2.55 -23.17 -11.22
C LEU A 109 -1.03 -23.05 -11.40
N GLU A 110 -0.53 -23.19 -12.62
CA GLU A 110 0.87 -23.02 -12.97
C GLU A 110 1.26 -21.53 -12.93
N ARG A 111 0.40 -20.63 -13.44
CA ARG A 111 0.61 -19.18 -13.26
C ARG A 111 0.69 -18.78 -11.79
N ILE A 112 -0.26 -19.25 -10.97
CA ILE A 112 -0.23 -19.00 -9.52
C ILE A 112 1.05 -19.58 -8.87
N PHE A 113 1.54 -20.73 -9.34
CA PHE A 113 2.81 -21.26 -8.84
C PHE A 113 3.96 -20.29 -9.14
N TRP A 114 4.09 -19.89 -10.40
CA TRP A 114 5.15 -19.01 -10.85
C TRP A 114 5.10 -17.64 -10.20
N ASP A 115 3.92 -17.04 -10.08
CA ASP A 115 3.74 -15.75 -9.40
C ASP A 115 4.26 -15.83 -7.96
N VAL A 116 3.86 -16.86 -7.20
CA VAL A 116 4.32 -17.04 -5.81
C VAL A 116 5.82 -17.32 -5.73
N GLN A 117 6.40 -18.04 -6.69
CA GLN A 117 7.85 -18.29 -6.67
C GLN A 117 8.64 -17.03 -7.06
N LEU A 118 8.16 -16.26 -8.03
CA LEU A 118 8.82 -15.03 -8.47
C LEU A 118 8.76 -13.95 -7.38
N ASP A 119 7.63 -13.80 -6.69
CA ASP A 119 7.49 -12.85 -5.58
C ASP A 119 8.47 -13.18 -4.44
N ARG A 120 8.68 -14.48 -4.15
CA ARG A 120 9.69 -14.92 -3.18
C ARG A 120 11.10 -14.59 -3.64
N LEU A 121 11.39 -14.86 -4.91
CA LEU A 121 12.69 -14.55 -5.50
C LEU A 121 13.00 -13.06 -5.40
N PHE A 122 12.02 -12.21 -5.69
CA PHE A 122 12.17 -10.75 -5.61
C PHE A 122 12.31 -10.29 -4.15
N ALA A 123 11.55 -10.88 -3.22
CA ALA A 123 11.71 -10.59 -1.79
C ALA A 123 13.11 -10.99 -1.27
N GLU A 124 13.67 -12.12 -1.72
CA GLU A 124 15.03 -12.55 -1.36
C GLU A 124 16.12 -11.62 -1.90
N TRP A 125 15.85 -10.92 -3.01
CA TRP A 125 16.80 -10.01 -3.64
C TRP A 125 16.68 -8.57 -3.13
N ASP A 126 15.88 -8.36 -2.09
CA ASP A 126 15.54 -7.03 -1.57
C ASP A 126 14.96 -6.11 -2.66
N PHE A 127 14.30 -6.70 -3.65
CA PHE A 127 13.51 -5.93 -4.61
C PHE A 127 12.28 -5.40 -3.88
N ALA A 128 11.71 -6.14 -2.92
CA ALA A 128 10.46 -5.82 -2.19
C ALA A 128 10.52 -4.63 -1.20
N GLY A 129 11.30 -3.57 -1.47
CA GLY A 129 11.25 -2.31 -0.72
C GLY A 129 9.91 -1.56 -0.90
N ASP A 130 9.52 -0.80 0.13
CA ASP A 130 8.18 -0.20 0.34
C ASP A 130 7.69 0.80 -0.73
N TYR A 131 8.49 1.12 -1.74
CA TYR A 131 8.09 1.99 -2.84
C TYR A 131 8.58 1.44 -4.18
N ALA A 132 7.78 0.62 -4.84
CA ALA A 132 7.85 0.54 -6.29
C ALA A 132 7.54 1.95 -6.81
N SER A 133 8.54 2.63 -7.37
CA SER A 133 8.28 3.92 -8.01
C SER A 133 7.28 3.67 -9.14
N TYR A 134 6.07 4.22 -9.01
CA TYR A 134 4.99 4.05 -10.00
C TYR A 134 5.29 4.71 -11.36
N HIS A 135 6.48 5.29 -11.51
CA HIS A 135 6.93 5.99 -12.68
C HIS A 135 8.37 5.57 -12.98
N LEU A 136 8.54 4.53 -13.81
CA LEU A 136 9.81 4.38 -14.51
C LEU A 136 10.03 5.62 -15.39
N PRO A 137 11.27 6.08 -15.55
CA PRO A 137 11.60 7.09 -16.53
C PRO A 137 11.13 6.64 -17.90
N HIS A 138 10.84 7.60 -18.76
CA HIS A 138 10.44 7.40 -20.13
C HIS A 138 11.34 6.38 -20.88
N PRO A 139 10.85 5.59 -21.86
CA PRO A 139 11.70 4.67 -22.62
C PRO A 139 12.96 5.29 -23.22
N ARG A 140 12.87 6.56 -23.61
CA ARG A 140 14.02 7.32 -24.11
C ARG A 140 15.10 7.56 -23.05
N THR A 141 14.70 7.86 -21.82
CA THR A 141 15.65 8.04 -20.70
C THR A 141 16.26 6.71 -20.28
N MET A 142 15.59 5.60 -20.56
CA MET A 142 16.09 4.23 -20.30
C MET A 142 16.84 3.61 -21.49
N ALA A 143 16.96 4.34 -22.61
CA ALA A 143 17.48 3.78 -23.85
C ALA A 143 18.93 3.30 -23.69
N GLN A 144 19.77 4.06 -22.99
CA GLN A 144 21.18 3.71 -22.80
C GLN A 144 21.37 2.48 -21.91
N GLU A 145 20.49 2.31 -20.92
CA GLU A 145 20.44 1.18 -20.00
C GLU A 145 20.02 -0.08 -20.75
N PHE A 146 19.01 0.02 -21.63
CA PHE A 146 18.60 -1.09 -22.47
C PHE A 146 19.64 -1.43 -23.56
N GLU A 147 20.42 -0.46 -24.07
CA GLU A 147 21.59 -0.75 -24.92
C GLU A 147 22.64 -1.58 -24.18
N ALA A 148 22.92 -1.23 -22.92
CA ALA A 148 23.86 -1.99 -22.09
C ALA A 148 23.34 -3.44 -21.88
N VAL A 149 22.08 -3.60 -21.51
CA VAL A 149 21.45 -4.92 -21.32
C VAL A 149 21.41 -5.73 -22.63
N ALA A 150 21.18 -5.05 -23.76
CA ALA A 150 21.22 -5.65 -25.10
C ALA A 150 22.62 -6.04 -25.57
N ALA A 151 23.68 -5.73 -24.82
CA ALA A 151 25.04 -6.23 -25.06
C ALA A 151 25.42 -7.43 -24.17
N TRP A 152 24.68 -7.72 -23.10
CA TRP A 152 24.94 -8.85 -22.18
C TRP A 152 24.54 -10.25 -22.68
N ASP A 153 25.48 -11.18 -22.83
CA ASP A 153 25.18 -12.57 -23.16
C ASP A 153 24.96 -13.41 -21.91
N SER A 154 23.91 -14.24 -21.93
CA SER A 154 23.65 -15.23 -20.88
C SER A 154 24.16 -16.59 -21.32
N PRO A 155 24.91 -17.33 -20.48
CA PRO A 155 25.40 -18.67 -20.83
C PRO A 155 24.27 -19.70 -21.03
N SER A 156 23.07 -19.41 -20.52
CA SER A 156 21.92 -20.31 -20.58
C SER A 156 20.79 -19.83 -21.50
N MET A 157 20.84 -18.59 -21.98
CA MET A 157 19.77 -18.01 -22.79
C MET A 157 20.31 -17.36 -24.05
N GLY A 158 19.77 -17.76 -25.20
CA GLY A 158 19.92 -16.99 -26.43
C GLY A 158 19.13 -15.69 -26.34
N ARG A 159 19.57 -14.66 -27.06
CA ARG A 159 18.93 -13.34 -27.04
C ARG A 159 18.59 -12.87 -28.46
N GLU A 160 17.45 -12.20 -28.58
CA GLU A 160 16.98 -11.50 -29.76
C GLU A 160 16.64 -10.06 -29.36
N VAL A 161 17.19 -9.07 -30.07
CA VAL A 161 17.03 -7.64 -29.75
C VAL A 161 16.22 -6.99 -30.86
N GLU A 162 15.11 -6.35 -30.49
CA GLU A 162 14.28 -5.55 -31.38
C GLU A 162 14.56 -4.07 -31.15
N ARG A 163 14.61 -3.31 -32.26
CA ARG A 163 14.91 -1.88 -32.26
C ARG A 163 13.85 -1.13 -33.06
N ASP A 164 13.54 0.10 -32.65
CA ASP A 164 12.67 0.98 -33.41
C ASP A 164 13.39 1.69 -34.57
N GLY A 165 12.66 2.53 -35.31
CA GLY A 165 13.22 3.33 -36.41
C GLY A 165 14.25 4.37 -35.99
N ARG A 166 14.42 4.63 -34.68
CA ARG A 166 15.44 5.52 -34.12
C ARG A 166 16.67 4.75 -33.61
N GLY A 167 16.66 3.42 -33.76
CA GLY A 167 17.70 2.52 -33.31
C GLY A 167 17.63 2.16 -31.83
N MET A 168 16.63 2.64 -31.08
CA MET A 168 16.49 2.33 -29.65
C MET A 168 16.05 0.89 -29.47
N VAL A 169 16.63 0.18 -28.50
CA VAL A 169 16.10 -1.11 -28.06
C VAL A 169 14.69 -0.94 -27.50
N THR A 170 13.71 -1.59 -28.14
CA THR A 170 12.31 -1.62 -27.70
C THR A 170 11.98 -2.90 -26.93
N GLU A 171 12.58 -4.02 -27.35
CA GLU A 171 12.33 -5.32 -26.75
C GLU A 171 13.58 -6.21 -26.79
N ILE A 172 13.83 -6.96 -25.72
CA ILE A 172 14.87 -7.99 -25.66
C ILE A 172 14.21 -9.31 -25.27
N ARG A 173 14.21 -10.29 -26.19
CA ARG A 173 13.65 -11.62 -25.95
C ARG A 173 14.76 -12.60 -25.61
N TYR A 174 14.69 -13.20 -24.43
CA TYR A 174 15.59 -14.27 -23.99
C TYR A 174 14.92 -15.64 -24.21
N ARG A 175 15.69 -16.57 -24.77
CA ARG A 175 15.24 -17.90 -25.21
C ARG A 175 16.04 -19.02 -24.58
N ILE A 176 15.37 -20.07 -24.12
CA ILE A 176 15.97 -21.34 -23.68
C ILE A 176 15.45 -22.44 -24.59
N GLY A 177 16.34 -23.19 -25.25
CA GLY A 177 15.94 -24.23 -26.21
C GLY A 177 15.07 -23.70 -27.37
N GLY A 178 15.27 -22.44 -27.77
CA GLY A 178 14.48 -21.76 -28.80
C GLY A 178 13.16 -21.14 -28.32
N LEU A 179 12.70 -21.45 -27.11
CA LEU A 179 11.45 -20.94 -26.54
C LEU A 179 11.68 -19.63 -25.79
N VAL A 180 10.84 -18.62 -26.01
CA VAL A 180 10.92 -17.34 -25.28
C VAL A 180 10.50 -17.56 -23.83
N VAL A 181 11.41 -17.32 -22.89
CA VAL A 181 11.16 -17.48 -21.45
C VAL A 181 11.05 -16.16 -20.71
N LEU A 182 11.65 -15.09 -21.25
CA LEU A 182 11.67 -13.76 -20.67
C LEU A 182 11.75 -12.72 -21.77
N THR A 183 10.90 -11.72 -21.67
CA THR A 183 10.92 -10.55 -22.55
C THR A 183 11.16 -9.32 -21.69
N LEU A 184 12.18 -8.53 -22.03
CA LEU A 184 12.36 -7.20 -21.46
C LEU A 184 11.80 -6.16 -22.42
N ARG A 185 10.94 -5.26 -21.95
CA ARG A 185 10.37 -4.19 -22.79
C ARG A 185 10.79 -2.82 -22.30
N ASN A 186 11.30 -2.02 -23.22
CA ASN A 186 11.53 -0.61 -23.00
C ASN A 186 10.23 0.15 -23.35
N SER A 187 9.31 0.26 -22.39
CA SER A 187 7.98 0.82 -22.62
C SER A 187 7.58 1.83 -21.54
N HIS A 188 6.68 2.74 -21.88
CA HIS A 188 6.12 3.76 -20.97
C HIS A 188 5.40 3.13 -19.77
N PHE A 189 4.92 1.91 -19.96
CA PHE A 189 4.33 1.12 -18.90
C PHE A 189 5.47 0.49 -18.12
N CYS A 190 5.49 0.81 -16.83
CA CYS A 190 6.57 0.64 -15.88
C CYS A 190 6.91 -0.83 -15.51
N LEU A 191 6.60 -1.78 -16.40
CA LEU A 191 6.73 -3.21 -16.23
C LEU A 191 7.76 -3.74 -17.23
N PRO A 192 9.07 -3.55 -17.03
CA PRO A 192 10.04 -3.91 -18.05
C PRO A 192 10.22 -5.42 -18.17
N VAL A 193 9.71 -6.24 -17.23
CA VAL A 193 10.01 -7.68 -17.14
C VAL A 193 8.78 -8.53 -17.41
N PHE A 194 8.75 -9.22 -18.55
CA PHE A 194 7.65 -10.12 -18.96
C PHE A 194 8.14 -11.57 -19.02
N PRO A 195 8.08 -12.33 -17.91
CA PRO A 195 8.35 -13.76 -17.95
C PRO A 195 7.23 -14.49 -18.71
N PHE A 196 7.52 -15.63 -19.31
CA PHE A 196 6.56 -16.39 -20.14
C PHE A 196 5.22 -16.72 -19.45
N PHE A 197 5.21 -16.74 -18.11
CA PHE A 197 4.03 -17.06 -17.30
C PHE A 197 3.21 -15.84 -16.87
N SER A 198 3.62 -14.61 -17.22
CA SER A 198 2.93 -13.37 -16.83
C SER A 198 2.53 -12.53 -18.04
N GLU A 199 1.23 -12.27 -18.18
CA GLU A 199 0.69 -11.33 -19.17
C GLU A 199 0.83 -9.86 -18.73
N HIS A 200 0.98 -9.63 -17.42
CA HIS A 200 0.99 -8.30 -16.82
C HIS A 200 2.39 -7.78 -16.47
N GLY A 201 3.44 -8.46 -16.93
CA GLY A 201 4.82 -8.10 -16.59
C GLY A 201 5.12 -8.08 -15.09
N ARG A 202 6.25 -7.48 -14.71
CA ARG A 202 6.70 -7.22 -13.34
C ARG A 202 7.50 -5.92 -13.28
N TRP A 203 7.41 -5.28 -12.11
CA TRP A 203 8.09 -4.05 -11.78
C TRP A 203 9.55 -4.33 -11.42
N LEU A 204 10.41 -3.38 -11.80
CA LEU A 204 11.72 -3.18 -11.19
C LEU A 204 11.59 -1.95 -10.29
N HIS A 205 12.29 -1.94 -9.16
CA HIS A 205 11.90 -1.05 -8.06
C HIS A 205 12.50 0.34 -8.18
N ARG A 206 13.76 0.42 -8.65
CA ARG A 206 14.53 1.66 -8.67
C ARG A 206 15.17 1.87 -10.05
N PRO A 207 14.83 2.96 -10.78
CA PRO A 207 15.43 3.27 -12.07
C PRO A 207 16.96 3.31 -12.03
N GLU A 208 17.52 3.85 -10.94
CA GLU A 208 18.97 4.01 -10.74
C GLU A 208 19.70 2.66 -10.60
N ARG A 209 18.96 1.59 -10.26
CA ARG A 209 19.50 0.24 -10.09
C ARG A 209 19.09 -0.71 -11.19
N ILE A 210 18.41 -0.24 -12.24
CA ILE A 210 17.79 -1.14 -13.23
C ILE A 210 18.79 -2.12 -13.84
N GLN A 211 20.02 -1.68 -14.15
CA GLN A 211 21.04 -2.56 -14.70
C GLN A 211 21.48 -3.62 -13.68
N GLN A 212 21.62 -3.25 -12.41
CA GLN A 212 21.98 -4.20 -11.36
C GLN A 212 20.87 -5.24 -11.14
N GLU A 213 19.61 -4.79 -11.09
CA GLU A 213 18.45 -5.65 -10.92
C GLU A 213 18.26 -6.61 -12.11
N LEU A 214 18.39 -6.09 -13.35
CA LEU A 214 18.32 -6.90 -14.56
C LEU A 214 19.50 -7.87 -14.67
N ARG A 215 20.71 -7.48 -14.28
CA ARG A 215 21.87 -8.37 -14.26
C ARG A 215 21.60 -9.56 -13.33
N LEU A 216 21.15 -9.28 -12.11
CA LEU A 216 20.81 -10.33 -11.13
C LEU A 216 19.69 -11.25 -11.64
N LEU A 217 18.64 -10.67 -12.22
CA LEU A 217 17.55 -11.41 -12.83
C LEU A 217 18.08 -12.33 -13.93
N LEU A 218 18.79 -11.80 -14.92
CA LEU A 218 19.26 -12.57 -16.09
C LEU A 218 20.26 -13.67 -15.73
N THR A 219 21.06 -13.47 -14.68
CA THR A 219 21.96 -14.50 -14.13
C THR A 219 21.19 -15.65 -13.47
N ARG A 220 20.13 -15.35 -12.70
CA ARG A 220 19.45 -16.35 -11.86
C ARG A 220 18.18 -16.96 -12.48
N PHE A 221 17.56 -16.25 -13.41
CA PHE A 221 16.29 -16.63 -14.03
C PHE A 221 16.30 -18.00 -14.73
N PRO A 222 17.38 -18.43 -15.43
CA PRO A 222 17.42 -19.76 -16.05
C PRO A 222 17.30 -20.89 -15.03
N SER A 223 18.11 -20.86 -13.96
CA SER A 223 18.08 -21.86 -12.90
C SER A 223 16.76 -21.82 -12.12
N PHE A 224 16.22 -20.62 -11.86
CA PHE A 224 14.89 -20.45 -11.28
C PHE A 224 13.81 -21.16 -12.12
N CYS A 225 13.82 -21.00 -13.44
CA CYS A 225 12.89 -21.67 -14.34
C CYS A 225 13.09 -23.19 -14.33
N ALA A 226 14.34 -23.67 -14.40
CA ALA A 226 14.65 -25.09 -14.38
C ALA A 226 14.17 -25.80 -13.09
N GLU A 227 14.43 -25.19 -11.93
CA GLU A 227 13.96 -25.69 -10.63
C GLU A 227 12.43 -25.61 -10.50
N GLY A 228 11.84 -24.51 -10.97
CA GLY A 228 10.40 -24.30 -10.91
C GLY A 228 9.65 -25.37 -11.72
N LEU A 229 10.11 -25.66 -12.94
CA LEU A 229 9.55 -26.72 -13.79
C LEU A 229 9.60 -28.10 -13.12
N LEU A 230 10.67 -28.40 -12.36
CA LEU A 230 10.78 -29.64 -11.59
C LEU A 230 9.76 -29.72 -10.45
N ARG A 231 9.49 -28.61 -9.76
CA ARG A 231 8.60 -28.56 -8.58
C ARG A 231 7.12 -28.36 -8.95
N MET A 232 6.85 -27.81 -10.13
CA MET A 232 5.52 -27.38 -10.57
C MET A 232 4.49 -28.52 -10.57
N GLY A 233 4.84 -29.70 -11.09
CA GLY A 233 3.92 -30.83 -11.15
C GLY A 233 3.36 -31.24 -9.78
N ALA A 234 4.23 -31.38 -8.78
CA ALA A 234 3.83 -31.70 -7.41
C ALA A 234 2.98 -30.60 -6.75
N TYR A 235 3.25 -29.33 -7.08
CA TYR A 235 2.45 -28.20 -6.61
C TYR A 235 1.04 -28.22 -7.23
N VAL A 236 0.95 -28.34 -8.55
CA VAL A 236 -0.31 -28.36 -9.31
C VAL A 236 -1.17 -29.54 -8.86
N GLU A 237 -0.59 -30.73 -8.71
CA GLU A 237 -1.31 -31.90 -8.21
C GLU A 237 -1.89 -31.66 -6.80
N ARG A 238 -1.06 -31.14 -5.88
CA ARG A 238 -1.49 -30.83 -4.50
C ARG A 238 -2.60 -29.78 -4.48
N LYS A 239 -2.49 -28.72 -5.28
CA LYS A 239 -3.50 -27.65 -5.39
C LYS A 239 -4.78 -28.14 -6.07
N SER A 240 -4.68 -28.99 -7.08
CA SER A 240 -5.81 -29.62 -7.76
C SER A 240 -6.57 -30.54 -6.81
N LYS A 241 -5.88 -31.45 -6.10
CA LYS A 241 -6.47 -32.28 -5.03
C LYS A 241 -7.18 -31.42 -3.99
N ARG A 242 -6.56 -30.30 -3.58
CA ARG A 242 -7.17 -29.34 -2.65
C ARG A 242 -8.41 -28.65 -3.23
N ARG A 243 -8.39 -28.22 -4.49
CA ARG A 243 -9.56 -27.60 -5.17
C ARG A 243 -10.72 -28.59 -5.27
N LYS A 244 -10.44 -29.86 -5.61
CA LYS A 244 -11.45 -30.94 -5.63
C LYS A 244 -12.03 -31.19 -4.23
N LEU A 245 -11.17 -31.29 -3.21
CA LEU A 245 -11.62 -31.45 -1.82
C LEU A 245 -12.45 -30.25 -1.37
N LYS A 246 -12.04 -29.02 -1.72
CA LYS A 246 -12.79 -27.79 -1.45
C LYS A 246 -14.17 -27.84 -2.11
N ALA A 247 -14.26 -28.15 -3.40
CA ALA A 247 -15.52 -28.20 -4.13
C ALA A 247 -16.48 -29.25 -3.55
N LEU A 248 -15.98 -30.46 -3.25
CA LEU A 248 -16.75 -31.51 -2.58
C LEU A 248 -17.23 -31.05 -1.19
N ALA A 249 -16.33 -30.44 -0.41
CA ALA A 249 -16.67 -29.92 0.91
C ALA A 249 -17.70 -28.80 0.81
N GLU A 250 -17.59 -27.85 -0.12
CA GLU A 250 -18.52 -26.72 -0.29
C GLU A 250 -19.97 -27.18 -0.50
N VAL A 251 -20.17 -28.18 -1.37
CA VAL A 251 -21.51 -28.76 -1.59
C VAL A 251 -22.02 -29.45 -0.32
N GLY A 252 -21.21 -30.30 0.31
CA GLY A 252 -21.60 -31.00 1.53
C GLY A 252 -21.87 -30.05 2.71
N MET A 253 -21.03 -29.04 2.90
CA MET A 253 -21.15 -28.05 3.96
C MET A 253 -22.40 -27.21 3.80
N ALA A 254 -22.70 -26.72 2.60
CA ALA A 254 -23.90 -25.91 2.37
C ALA A 254 -25.17 -26.68 2.78
N MET A 255 -25.27 -27.95 2.37
CA MET A 255 -26.39 -28.83 2.74
C MET A 255 -26.45 -29.11 4.25
N MET A 256 -25.31 -29.43 4.87
CA MET A 256 -25.26 -29.72 6.31
C MET A 256 -25.55 -28.48 7.17
N VAL A 257 -25.04 -27.30 6.78
CA VAL A 257 -25.41 -26.02 7.44
C VAL A 257 -26.89 -25.77 7.25
N HIS A 258 -27.44 -25.91 6.04
CA HIS A 258 -28.86 -25.71 5.80
C HIS A 258 -29.71 -26.63 6.68
N ASN A 259 -29.40 -27.92 6.72
CA ASN A 259 -30.10 -28.86 7.60
C ASN A 259 -29.96 -28.52 9.09
N CYS A 260 -28.79 -28.01 9.51
CA CYS A 260 -28.55 -27.58 10.89
C CYS A 260 -29.34 -26.31 11.24
N MET A 261 -29.50 -25.38 10.30
CA MET A 261 -30.22 -24.12 10.51
C MET A 261 -31.73 -24.28 10.27
N ARG A 262 -32.15 -25.37 9.61
CA ARG A 262 -33.54 -25.62 9.23
C ARG A 262 -34.48 -25.58 10.42
N GLY A 263 -35.50 -24.72 10.35
CA GLY A 263 -36.51 -24.53 11.39
C GLY A 263 -36.11 -23.55 12.49
N THR A 264 -34.97 -22.87 12.36
CA THR A 264 -34.60 -21.74 13.23
C THR A 264 -35.14 -20.43 12.66
N ASP A 265 -35.25 -19.38 13.49
CA ASP A 265 -35.61 -18.04 13.04
C ASP A 265 -34.40 -17.22 12.55
N LEU A 266 -33.23 -17.85 12.47
CA LEU A 266 -31.96 -17.20 12.23
C LEU A 266 -31.70 -17.00 10.73
N GLU A 267 -31.14 -15.85 10.38
CA GLU A 267 -30.58 -15.62 9.06
C GLU A 267 -29.13 -16.11 9.03
N TYR A 268 -28.70 -16.74 7.94
CA TYR A 268 -27.32 -17.17 7.79
C TYR A 268 -26.84 -17.08 6.35
N ARG A 269 -25.51 -17.09 6.18
CA ARG A 269 -24.86 -17.27 4.88
C ARG A 269 -23.52 -17.96 5.04
N LEU A 270 -23.12 -18.70 4.02
CA LEU A 270 -21.83 -19.37 3.97
C LEU A 270 -20.93 -18.64 2.97
N LEU A 271 -19.85 -18.02 3.47
CA LEU A 271 -18.88 -17.34 2.64
C LEU A 271 -17.73 -18.30 2.31
N PRO A 272 -17.39 -18.48 1.02
CA PRO A 272 -16.29 -19.35 0.62
C PRO A 272 -14.95 -18.68 0.97
N GLY A 273 -14.00 -19.48 1.46
CA GLY A 273 -12.60 -19.06 1.65
C GLY A 273 -11.63 -20.01 0.96
N HIS A 274 -10.33 -19.78 1.09
CA HIS A 274 -9.33 -20.63 0.40
C HIS A 274 -9.10 -21.99 1.11
N LYS A 275 -9.10 -22.01 2.46
CA LYS A 275 -8.84 -23.22 3.27
C LYS A 275 -10.02 -23.63 4.18
N ARG A 276 -11.05 -22.79 4.22
CA ARG A 276 -12.15 -22.81 5.19
C ARG A 276 -13.31 -22.02 4.60
N SER A 277 -14.52 -22.33 5.02
CA SER A 277 -15.66 -21.43 4.85
C SER A 277 -15.88 -20.63 6.13
N PHE A 278 -16.58 -19.51 6.00
CA PHE A 278 -17.03 -18.71 7.13
C PHE A 278 -18.55 -18.79 7.16
N LEU A 279 -19.10 -19.40 8.20
CA LEU A 279 -20.54 -19.38 8.43
C LEU A 279 -20.85 -18.10 9.20
N GLN A 280 -21.59 -17.20 8.56
CA GLN A 280 -22.11 -16.00 9.20
C GLN A 280 -23.58 -16.23 9.59
N VAL A 281 -23.92 -15.92 10.84
CA VAL A 281 -25.27 -16.03 11.38
C VAL A 281 -25.69 -14.68 11.93
N GLY A 282 -26.83 -14.17 11.50
CA GLY A 282 -27.41 -12.93 12.02
C GLY A 282 -27.92 -13.15 13.44
N LEU A 283 -27.43 -12.33 14.39
CA LEU A 283 -27.90 -12.31 15.77
C LEU A 283 -28.74 -11.04 15.95
N GLY A 284 -29.98 -11.10 15.47
CA GLY A 284 -30.89 -9.95 15.43
C GLY A 284 -30.49 -8.90 14.39
N ALA A 285 -30.85 -7.64 14.66
CA ALA A 285 -30.61 -6.53 13.74
C ALA A 285 -29.19 -5.94 13.86
N THR A 286 -28.53 -6.12 15.00
CA THR A 286 -27.33 -5.34 15.35
C THR A 286 -26.02 -6.10 15.13
N HIS A 287 -26.01 -7.42 15.25
CA HIS A 287 -24.77 -8.21 15.23
C HIS A 287 -24.84 -9.39 14.28
N LEU A 288 -23.65 -9.83 13.86
CA LEU A 288 -23.45 -11.11 13.21
C LEU A 288 -22.39 -11.92 13.97
N LEU A 289 -22.61 -13.22 14.00
CA LEU A 289 -21.68 -14.24 14.45
C LEU A 289 -20.93 -14.79 13.23
N GLU A 290 -19.61 -14.89 13.29
CA GLU A 290 -18.82 -15.60 12.29
C GLU A 290 -18.14 -16.82 12.90
N LEU A 291 -18.41 -17.99 12.32
CA LEU A 291 -17.79 -19.26 12.68
C LEU A 291 -16.80 -19.69 11.60
N ILE A 292 -15.59 -20.05 12.02
CA ILE A 292 -14.57 -20.56 11.12
C ILE A 292 -14.78 -22.06 10.92
N MET A 293 -15.03 -22.46 9.68
CA MET A 293 -15.38 -23.82 9.29
C MET A 293 -14.32 -24.44 8.35
N PRO A 294 -13.27 -25.10 8.89
CA PRO A 294 -12.25 -25.76 8.07
C PRO A 294 -12.83 -26.94 7.30
N TYR A 295 -12.49 -27.05 6.01
CA TYR A 295 -13.00 -28.13 5.14
C TYR A 295 -12.70 -29.53 5.67
N ALA A 296 -11.51 -29.73 6.23
CA ALA A 296 -11.06 -31.03 6.70
C ALA A 296 -11.78 -31.53 7.97
N SER A 297 -12.33 -30.62 8.79
CA SER A 297 -12.90 -30.95 10.10
C SER A 297 -14.34 -30.49 10.25
N PHE A 298 -15.01 -30.14 9.15
CA PHE A 298 -16.33 -29.53 9.18
C PHE A 298 -17.39 -30.46 9.78
N ALA A 299 -17.44 -31.72 9.33
CA ALA A 299 -18.48 -32.66 9.73
C ALA A 299 -18.51 -32.86 11.25
N GLY A 300 -17.34 -32.97 11.89
CA GLY A 300 -17.23 -33.08 13.35
C GLY A 300 -17.57 -31.80 14.13
N ARG A 301 -17.72 -30.65 13.45
CA ARG A 301 -18.04 -29.36 14.06
C ARG A 301 -19.50 -28.94 13.92
N ILE A 302 -20.28 -29.59 13.04
CA ILE A 302 -21.66 -29.16 12.75
C ILE A 302 -22.54 -29.11 14.02
N ALA A 303 -22.40 -30.09 14.90
CA ALA A 303 -23.15 -30.17 16.14
C ALA A 303 -22.86 -29.01 17.11
N GLY A 304 -21.71 -28.34 16.96
CA GLY A 304 -21.32 -27.20 17.79
C GLY A 304 -21.88 -25.86 17.31
N ILE A 305 -22.50 -25.78 16.13
CA ILE A 305 -22.98 -24.52 15.54
C ILE A 305 -24.07 -23.88 16.40
N LEU A 306 -25.22 -24.54 16.56
CA LEU A 306 -26.35 -24.00 17.31
C LEU A 306 -26.02 -23.73 18.80
N PRO A 307 -25.28 -24.61 19.52
CA PRO A 307 -24.82 -24.29 20.86
C PRO A 307 -23.97 -23.02 20.92
N THR A 308 -23.04 -22.84 19.98
CA THR A 308 -22.20 -21.63 19.91
C THR A 308 -23.05 -20.38 19.61
N VAL A 309 -24.04 -20.49 18.72
CA VAL A 309 -25.01 -19.42 18.44
C VAL A 309 -25.79 -19.06 19.71
N GLY A 310 -26.24 -20.05 20.48
CA GLY A 310 -26.96 -19.84 21.73
C GLY A 310 -26.11 -19.09 22.77
N VAL A 311 -24.84 -19.49 22.94
CA VAL A 311 -23.88 -18.81 23.84
C VAL A 311 -23.67 -17.36 23.40
N ALA A 312 -23.45 -17.12 22.10
CA ALA A 312 -23.24 -15.78 21.57
C ALA A 312 -24.48 -14.88 21.68
N ARG A 313 -25.68 -15.41 21.45
CA ARG A 313 -26.94 -14.67 21.63
C ARG A 313 -27.15 -14.32 23.10
N GLY A 314 -26.97 -15.27 24.00
CA GLY A 314 -27.07 -15.03 25.45
C GLY A 314 -26.02 -14.06 25.99
N LEU A 315 -24.84 -13.99 25.36
CA LEU A 315 -23.85 -12.94 25.65
C LEU A 315 -24.39 -11.56 25.27
N LEU A 316 -24.89 -11.39 24.04
CA LEU A 316 -25.38 -10.09 23.54
C LEU A 316 -26.60 -9.59 24.33
N GLU A 317 -27.47 -10.48 24.80
CA GLU A 317 -28.61 -10.12 25.66
C GLU A 317 -28.18 -9.56 27.04
N ARG A 318 -26.96 -9.87 27.49
CA ARG A 318 -26.47 -9.51 28.83
C ARG A 318 -25.40 -8.42 28.80
N VAL A 319 -24.98 -7.95 27.64
CA VAL A 319 -23.92 -6.94 27.52
C VAL A 319 -24.54 -5.61 27.11
N GLU A 320 -24.24 -4.58 27.89
CA GLU A 320 -24.75 -3.22 27.68
C GLU A 320 -23.82 -2.37 26.78
N LEU A 321 -22.58 -2.81 26.59
CA LEU A 321 -21.60 -2.13 25.75
C LEU A 321 -21.71 -2.57 24.28
N GLY A 322 -21.42 -1.65 23.36
CA GLY A 322 -21.17 -2.05 21.98
C GLY A 322 -19.90 -2.88 21.92
N ILE A 323 -19.99 -4.14 21.45
CA ILE A 323 -18.86 -5.06 21.39
C ILE A 323 -18.59 -5.56 19.97
N SER A 324 -17.32 -5.83 19.68
CA SER A 324 -16.90 -6.58 18.51
C SER A 324 -15.75 -7.50 18.90
N LEU A 325 -15.81 -8.76 18.50
CA LEU A 325 -14.80 -9.78 18.78
C LEU A 325 -14.24 -10.29 17.45
N GLY A 326 -13.00 -9.94 17.11
CA GLY A 326 -12.45 -10.23 15.78
C GLY A 326 -10.94 -10.45 15.76
N ASP A 327 -10.40 -10.56 14.54
CA ASP A 327 -8.95 -10.51 14.32
C ASP A 327 -8.49 -9.03 14.37
N ARG A 328 -7.25 -8.79 14.82
CA ARG A 328 -6.70 -7.43 14.92
C ARG A 328 -6.71 -6.76 13.55
N ARG A 329 -7.15 -5.51 13.50
CA ARG A 329 -7.07 -4.69 12.28
C ARG A 329 -5.86 -3.76 12.24
N ARG A 330 -5.22 -3.48 13.39
CA ARG A 330 -4.15 -2.47 13.50
C ARG A 330 -2.86 -3.02 14.09
N TRP A 331 -1.74 -2.37 13.80
CA TRP A 331 -0.40 -2.76 14.26
C TRP A 331 0.11 -1.94 15.44
N ASP A 332 -0.78 -1.24 16.15
CA ASP A 332 -0.37 -0.34 17.23
C ASP A 332 0.35 -1.07 18.38
N ALA A 333 1.23 -0.39 19.09
CA ALA A 333 1.82 -0.95 20.30
C ALA A 333 0.76 -1.09 21.41
N TRP A 334 0.87 -2.13 22.23
CA TRP A 334 -0.01 -2.29 23.39
C TRP A 334 0.31 -1.24 24.46
N GLY A 335 -0.71 -0.84 25.22
CA GLY A 335 -0.62 0.19 26.24
C GLY A 335 -0.62 1.61 25.67
N THR A 336 -0.98 1.78 24.40
CA THR A 336 -1.01 3.08 23.75
C THR A 336 -2.42 3.65 23.62
N VAL A 337 -2.48 4.97 23.47
CA VAL A 337 -3.70 5.74 23.23
C VAL A 337 -3.57 6.41 21.87
N LEU A 338 -4.49 6.07 20.97
CA LEU A 338 -4.66 6.75 19.69
C LEU A 338 -5.56 7.95 19.90
N TRP A 339 -4.96 9.13 19.87
CA TRP A 339 -5.70 10.38 19.99
C TRP A 339 -6.43 10.71 18.68
N HIS A 340 -7.26 11.75 18.72
CA HIS A 340 -8.11 12.23 17.61
C HIS A 340 -7.35 12.63 16.32
N GLU A 341 -6.03 12.69 16.41
CA GLU A 341 -5.07 13.30 15.49
C GLU A 341 -4.75 12.37 14.32
N HIS A 342 -5.00 11.07 14.50
CA HIS A 342 -4.68 10.05 13.52
C HIS A 342 -5.74 9.87 12.42
N ARG A 343 -6.82 10.67 12.39
CA ARG A 343 -7.91 10.49 11.41
C ARG A 343 -8.39 11.76 10.72
N ARG A 344 -8.90 11.57 9.50
CA ARG A 344 -9.37 12.59 8.55
C ARG A 344 -10.81 13.05 8.80
N TYR A 345 -11.28 13.12 10.04
CA TYR A 345 -12.64 13.60 10.29
C TYR A 345 -12.63 15.12 10.39
N SER A 346 -13.17 15.79 9.37
CA SER A 346 -13.20 17.25 9.32
C SER A 346 -14.16 17.89 10.32
N GLU A 347 -14.90 17.16 11.15
CA GLU A 347 -15.93 17.74 12.02
C GLU A 347 -15.65 17.55 13.52
N ASP A 348 -14.46 17.11 13.91
CA ASP A 348 -14.13 16.95 15.33
C ASP A 348 -13.75 18.30 15.97
N PRO A 349 -14.50 18.79 17.00
CA PRO A 349 -14.21 20.06 17.68
C PRO A 349 -12.85 20.08 18.38
N ARG A 350 -12.24 18.92 18.62
CA ARG A 350 -10.87 18.82 19.16
C ARG A 350 -9.83 19.24 18.13
N LEU A 351 -10.04 18.89 16.86
CA LEU A 351 -9.16 19.32 15.77
C LEU A 351 -9.28 20.82 15.53
N ASP A 352 -10.51 21.36 15.59
CA ASP A 352 -10.73 22.81 15.47
C ASP A 352 -10.06 23.59 16.61
N PHE A 353 -10.15 23.08 17.84
CA PHE A 353 -9.46 23.66 19.00
C PHE A 353 -7.96 23.80 18.76
N TRP A 354 -7.31 22.76 18.23
CA TRP A 354 -5.88 22.80 17.94
C TRP A 354 -5.59 23.65 16.70
N GLY A 355 -6.39 23.55 15.65
CA GLY A 355 -6.25 24.30 14.41
C GLY A 355 -6.25 25.82 14.62
N GLU A 356 -7.21 26.34 15.38
CA GLU A 356 -7.28 27.76 15.73
C GLU A 356 -6.04 28.23 16.49
N ARG A 357 -5.56 27.43 17.45
CA ARG A 357 -4.37 27.74 18.24
C ARG A 357 -3.09 27.66 17.42
N TYR A 358 -2.97 26.68 16.52
CA TYR A 358 -1.83 26.58 15.63
C TYR A 358 -1.76 27.75 14.67
N LEU A 359 -2.88 28.15 14.05
CA LEU A 359 -2.91 29.32 13.19
C LEU A 359 -2.55 30.61 13.94
N ALA A 360 -2.91 30.72 15.23
CA ALA A 360 -2.48 31.85 16.06
C ALA A 360 -0.99 31.78 16.39
N TYR A 361 -0.48 30.59 16.71
CA TYR A 361 0.93 30.35 17.03
C TYR A 361 1.84 30.58 15.82
N GLU A 362 1.49 30.03 14.66
CA GLU A 362 2.18 30.20 13.39
C GLU A 362 2.27 31.67 12.98
N ARG A 363 1.15 32.41 13.11
CA ARG A 363 1.11 33.87 12.88
C ARG A 363 1.99 34.65 13.84
N ALA A 364 1.99 34.27 15.12
CA ALA A 364 2.81 34.94 16.13
C ALA A 364 4.32 34.71 15.90
N MET A 365 4.71 33.55 15.37
CA MET A 365 6.11 33.15 15.28
C MET A 365 6.84 33.63 14.03
N ALA A 366 6.21 33.73 12.85
CA ALA A 366 6.85 34.40 11.68
C ALA A 366 6.04 34.42 10.37
N VAL A 367 5.02 33.58 10.16
CA VAL A 367 4.50 33.32 8.79
C VAL A 367 3.84 34.53 8.11
N GLU A 368 3.28 35.50 8.84
CA GLU A 368 2.72 36.73 8.23
C GLU A 368 3.76 37.85 8.00
N ARG A 369 5.03 37.70 8.43
CA ARG A 369 6.06 38.75 8.25
C ARG A 369 6.71 38.76 6.86
N GLY A 370 6.38 37.81 6.00
CA GLY A 370 7.00 37.66 4.68
C GLY A 370 8.37 36.99 4.71
N ASP A 371 8.72 36.33 5.82
CA ASP A 371 9.99 35.61 6.00
C ASP A 371 9.96 34.23 5.30
N PHE A 372 9.61 34.25 4.02
CA PHE A 372 9.63 33.08 3.17
C PHE A 372 10.75 33.19 2.15
N GLY A 373 11.63 32.20 2.15
CA GLY A 373 12.64 32.04 1.11
C GLY A 373 12.10 31.21 -0.05
N PRO A 374 12.59 31.44 -1.29
CA PRO A 374 12.42 30.47 -2.36
C PRO A 374 13.22 29.20 -2.01
N GLY A 375 12.64 28.02 -2.20
CA GLY A 375 13.37 26.75 -2.16
C GLY A 375 12.76 25.67 -1.27
N GLN A 376 13.61 24.75 -0.83
CA GLN A 376 13.29 23.63 0.07
C GLN A 376 14.03 23.80 1.39
N LEU A 377 13.42 23.34 2.49
CA LEU A 377 14.10 23.25 3.78
C LEU A 377 15.23 22.23 3.72
N ASP A 378 16.39 22.60 4.25
CA ASP A 378 17.48 21.68 4.52
C ASP A 378 17.16 20.87 5.79
N ILE A 379 16.48 19.75 5.59
CA ILE A 379 16.05 18.84 6.65
C ILE A 379 17.24 18.30 7.46
N GLN A 380 18.43 18.15 6.87
CA GLN A 380 19.61 17.70 7.62
C GLN A 380 20.06 18.75 8.62
N THR A 381 20.08 20.01 8.20
CA THR A 381 20.40 21.12 9.10
C THR A 381 19.35 21.27 10.21
N VAL A 382 18.06 21.19 9.87
CA VAL A 382 16.96 21.25 10.86
C VAL A 382 17.04 20.10 11.87
N TRP A 383 17.37 18.89 11.40
CA TRP A 383 17.53 17.71 12.26
C TRP A 383 18.68 17.85 13.26
N GLY A 384 19.75 18.57 12.88
CA GLY A 384 20.88 18.86 13.76
C GLY A 384 20.55 19.80 14.92
N TRP A 385 19.36 20.42 14.95
CA TRP A 385 18.97 21.31 16.04
C TRP A 385 18.55 20.54 17.28
N ASN A 386 19.24 20.81 18.40
CA ASN A 386 18.83 20.34 19.71
C ASN A 386 17.79 21.31 20.29
N ILE A 387 16.51 20.97 20.14
CA ILE A 387 15.38 21.77 20.66
C ILE A 387 14.94 21.20 22.02
N PRO A 388 15.16 21.91 23.15
CA PRO A 388 14.81 21.39 24.47
C PRO A 388 13.31 21.10 24.60
N GLY A 389 12.97 19.92 25.13
CA GLY A 389 11.58 19.53 25.39
C GLY A 389 10.81 18.99 24.17
N VAL A 390 11.49 18.82 23.03
CA VAL A 390 10.94 18.18 21.83
C VAL A 390 11.77 16.95 21.50
N GLU A 391 11.11 15.84 21.20
CA GLU A 391 11.70 14.63 20.67
C GLU A 391 11.56 14.63 19.15
N GLY A 392 12.63 14.35 18.42
CA GLY A 392 12.60 14.26 16.96
C GLY A 392 12.73 12.81 16.49
N SER A 393 12.10 12.48 15.37
CA SER A 393 12.35 11.25 14.61
C SER A 393 12.38 11.54 13.12
N LEU A 394 13.27 10.85 12.40
CA LEU A 394 13.41 11.01 10.95
C LEU A 394 12.42 10.11 10.21
N GLU A 395 11.71 10.70 9.24
CA GLU A 395 10.93 9.96 8.26
C GLU A 395 11.73 9.84 6.97
N HIS A 396 11.93 8.60 6.53
CA HIS A 396 12.65 8.28 5.30
C HIS A 396 11.67 7.91 4.19
N LEU A 397 11.93 8.41 2.99
CA LEU A 397 11.31 7.94 1.75
C LEU A 397 12.39 7.25 0.91
N GLY A 398 12.52 5.94 1.08
CA GLY A 398 13.67 5.19 0.58
C GLY A 398 14.94 5.58 1.33
N ASP A 399 16.00 5.92 0.61
CA ASP A 399 17.28 6.30 1.20
C ASP A 399 17.34 7.81 1.54
N ASN A 400 16.32 8.57 1.14
CA ASN A 400 16.25 10.03 1.33
C ASN A 400 15.51 10.38 2.62
N LEU A 401 16.05 11.34 3.36
CA LEU A 401 15.34 12.00 4.46
C LEU A 401 14.21 12.84 3.86
N TYR A 402 12.97 12.54 4.23
CA TYR A 402 11.79 13.19 3.69
C TYR A 402 11.24 14.27 4.63
N ALA A 403 11.22 13.96 5.93
CA ALA A 403 10.68 14.85 6.95
C ALA A 403 11.24 14.55 8.34
N ILE A 404 11.08 15.50 9.26
CA ILE A 404 11.30 15.31 10.69
C ILE A 404 9.94 15.33 11.38
N ARG A 405 9.64 14.29 12.15
CA ARG A 405 8.48 14.24 13.03
C ARG A 405 8.89 14.61 14.45
N TYR A 406 8.27 15.65 14.97
CA TYR A 406 8.47 16.13 16.33
C TYR A 406 7.34 15.66 17.25
N SER A 407 7.72 15.13 18.41
CA SER A 407 6.83 14.69 19.47
C SER A 407 7.12 15.38 20.80
N ILE A 408 6.10 15.53 21.65
CA ILE A 408 6.23 16.03 23.02
C ILE A 408 5.51 15.08 23.96
N GLY A 409 6.26 14.41 24.84
CA GLY A 409 5.72 13.38 25.72
C GLY A 409 5.14 12.19 24.95
N GLY A 410 5.80 11.79 23.85
CA GLY A 410 5.36 10.69 22.98
C GLY A 410 4.15 10.98 22.08
N ARG A 411 3.65 12.23 22.03
CA ARG A 411 2.57 12.64 21.12
C ARG A 411 3.11 13.43 19.94
N ASP A 412 2.79 13.02 18.72
CA ASP A 412 3.22 13.70 17.49
C ASP A 412 2.54 15.07 17.37
N VAL A 413 3.32 16.15 17.36
CA VAL A 413 2.80 17.53 17.35
C VAL A 413 3.01 18.25 16.02
N LEU A 414 4.10 17.96 15.31
CA LEU A 414 4.50 18.65 14.08
C LEU A 414 5.34 17.72 13.21
N THR A 415 5.09 17.72 11.90
CA THR A 415 6.00 17.16 10.91
C THR A 415 6.53 18.28 10.02
N VAL A 416 7.85 18.35 9.87
CA VAL A 416 8.56 19.30 9.01
C VAL A 416 9.09 18.56 7.79
N GLY A 417 8.48 18.79 6.63
CA GLY A 417 8.95 18.29 5.34
C GLY A 417 9.69 19.37 4.55
N HIS A 418 10.24 19.01 3.39
CA HIS A 418 11.01 19.96 2.54
C HIS A 418 10.22 21.21 2.13
N ASP A 419 8.90 21.10 1.95
CA ASP A 419 8.04 22.16 1.41
C ASP A 419 6.74 22.35 2.21
N ALA A 420 6.63 21.74 3.40
CA ALA A 420 5.41 21.78 4.18
C ALA A 420 5.66 21.62 5.69
N LEU A 421 4.80 22.26 6.47
CA LEU A 421 4.60 22.01 7.89
C LEU A 421 3.25 21.30 8.08
N ASP A 422 3.24 20.15 8.72
CA ASP A 422 2.03 19.38 9.03
C ASP A 422 1.80 19.36 10.55
N PHE A 423 0.84 20.18 11.02
CA PHE A 423 0.45 20.27 12.42
C PHE A 423 -0.47 19.11 12.81
N ARG A 424 0.13 18.05 13.36
CA ARG A 424 -0.52 16.76 13.57
C ARG A 424 -1.76 16.81 14.46
N LEU A 425 -1.78 17.65 15.50
CA LEU A 425 -2.93 17.72 16.42
C LEU A 425 -4.18 18.36 15.78
N ALA A 426 -4.02 19.07 14.66
CA ALA A 426 -5.12 19.72 13.93
C ALA A 426 -5.63 18.86 12.74
N GLY A 427 -5.04 17.68 12.53
CA GLY A 427 -5.36 16.79 11.42
C GLY A 427 -5.13 17.42 10.05
N MET A 428 -5.68 16.82 8.99
CA MET A 428 -5.44 17.31 7.62
C MET A 428 -6.13 18.65 7.29
N LYS A 429 -7.03 19.16 8.15
CA LYS A 429 -7.71 20.45 7.94
C LYS A 429 -6.76 21.63 7.93
N HIS A 430 -5.68 21.52 8.70
CA HIS A 430 -4.71 22.61 8.90
C HIS A 430 -3.32 22.22 8.42
N ARG A 431 -3.24 21.40 7.37
CA ARG A 431 -2.01 21.30 6.60
C ARG A 431 -1.77 22.67 5.96
N THR A 432 -0.91 23.47 6.55
CA THR A 432 -0.48 24.73 5.94
C THR A 432 0.32 24.35 4.70
N GLN A 433 -0.37 24.31 3.55
CA GLN A 433 0.31 24.35 2.28
C GLN A 433 0.90 25.75 2.19
N LEU A 434 2.19 25.82 2.50
CA LEU A 434 2.97 27.01 2.25
C LEU A 434 2.76 27.39 0.76
N PRO A 435 2.65 28.69 0.43
CA PRO A 435 2.59 29.11 -0.97
C PRO A 435 3.64 28.35 -1.79
N LYS A 436 3.26 27.84 -2.96
CA LYS A 436 4.13 26.95 -3.75
C LYS A 436 5.50 27.59 -3.95
N GLY A 437 6.55 26.93 -3.43
CA GLY A 437 7.94 27.41 -3.51
C GLY A 437 8.37 28.36 -2.39
N SER A 438 7.57 28.51 -1.33
CA SER A 438 7.89 29.33 -0.16
C SER A 438 8.11 28.42 1.06
N VAL A 439 9.26 28.55 1.74
CA VAL A 439 9.57 27.86 3.00
C VAL A 439 9.95 28.89 4.07
N PRO A 440 9.58 28.69 5.35
CA PRO A 440 10.02 29.58 6.42
C PRO A 440 11.54 29.71 6.38
N THR A 441 12.07 30.90 6.64
CA THR A 441 13.52 31.05 6.88
C THR A 441 13.97 30.12 8.02
N MET A 442 15.24 29.71 8.01
CA MET A 442 15.78 28.83 9.04
C MET A 442 15.64 29.42 10.45
N ASP A 443 15.80 30.74 10.60
CA ASP A 443 15.61 31.44 11.87
C ASP A 443 14.15 31.42 12.33
N ALA A 444 13.20 31.65 11.41
CA ALA A 444 11.77 31.56 11.68
C ALA A 444 11.34 30.15 12.09
N LEU A 445 11.84 29.14 11.37
CA LEU A 445 11.56 27.74 11.68
C LEU A 445 12.15 27.35 13.04
N ARG A 446 13.38 27.79 13.34
CA ARG A 446 14.00 27.53 14.64
C ARG A 446 13.22 28.18 15.78
N ALA A 447 12.80 29.44 15.64
CA ALA A 447 11.97 30.12 16.64
C ALA A 447 10.63 29.38 16.85
N LEU A 448 10.00 28.92 15.77
CA LEU A 448 8.79 28.11 15.81
C LEU A 448 9.00 26.79 16.57
N LEU A 449 10.14 26.12 16.39
CA LEU A 449 10.44 24.88 17.10
C LEU A 449 10.79 25.12 18.57
N GLU A 450 11.56 26.15 18.89
CA GLU A 450 11.93 26.51 20.27
C GLU A 450 10.71 26.93 21.11
N GLY A 451 9.70 27.57 20.51
CA GLY A 451 8.45 27.90 21.19
C GLY A 451 7.45 26.74 21.31
N LEU A 452 7.65 25.64 20.57
CA LEU A 452 6.67 24.56 20.41
C LEU A 452 6.30 23.87 21.75
N PRO A 453 7.24 23.59 22.68
CA PRO A 453 6.90 23.03 23.99
C PRO A 453 5.99 23.93 24.82
N ALA A 454 6.30 25.23 24.91
CA ALA A 454 5.51 26.17 25.69
C ALA A 454 4.09 26.31 25.12
N PHE A 455 3.98 26.40 23.79
CA PHE A 455 2.71 26.36 23.07
C PHE A 455 1.92 25.09 23.39
N TYR A 456 2.54 23.92 23.25
CA TYR A 456 1.88 22.63 23.44
C TYR A 456 1.40 22.45 24.88
N HIS A 457 2.22 22.80 25.88
CA HIS A 457 1.83 22.66 27.29
C HIS A 457 0.67 23.59 27.66
N ALA A 458 0.72 24.86 27.22
CA ALA A 458 -0.38 25.80 27.43
C ALA A 458 -1.67 25.34 26.71
N GLY A 459 -1.53 24.86 25.48
CA GLY A 459 -2.61 24.27 24.70
C GLY A 459 -3.21 23.03 25.38
N THR A 460 -2.36 22.15 25.92
CA THR A 460 -2.78 20.92 26.61
C THR A 460 -3.57 21.20 27.88
N VAL A 461 -3.16 22.18 28.68
CA VAL A 461 -3.92 22.59 29.88
C VAL A 461 -5.32 23.06 29.50
N ALA A 462 -5.42 23.96 28.51
CA ALA A 462 -6.70 24.45 28.02
C ALA A 462 -7.54 23.34 27.34
N PHE A 463 -6.89 22.42 26.63
CA PHE A 463 -7.52 21.27 26.01
C PHE A 463 -8.17 20.39 27.07
N ASN A 464 -7.43 20.03 28.12
CA ASN A 464 -7.93 19.16 29.20
C ASN A 464 -8.98 19.83 30.09
N GLN A 465 -9.05 21.17 30.10
CA GLN A 465 -10.14 21.91 30.74
C GLN A 465 -11.43 21.84 29.92
N ARG A 466 -11.32 21.86 28.58
CA ARG A 466 -12.46 21.83 27.65
C ARG A 466 -12.94 20.41 27.36
N PHE A 467 -12.02 19.47 27.23
CA PHE A 467 -12.24 18.07 26.88
C PHE A 467 -11.69 17.18 27.99
N GLU A 468 -12.53 16.30 28.54
CA GLU A 468 -12.13 15.40 29.63
C GLU A 468 -11.40 14.14 29.16
N ASP A 469 -10.87 14.14 27.94
CA ASP A 469 -10.30 12.96 27.28
C ASP A 469 -9.19 12.31 28.12
N ALA A 470 -8.24 13.10 28.63
CA ALA A 470 -7.15 12.60 29.48
C ALA A 470 -7.68 11.93 30.77
N LYS A 471 -8.65 12.55 31.44
CA LYS A 471 -9.29 11.99 32.66
C LYS A 471 -10.03 10.70 32.35
N ARG A 472 -10.72 10.62 31.19
CA ARG A 472 -11.43 9.41 30.76
C ARG A 472 -10.46 8.27 30.46
N VAL A 473 -9.37 8.57 29.76
CA VAL A 473 -8.29 7.62 29.45
C VAL A 473 -7.68 7.06 30.73
N GLU A 474 -7.29 7.92 31.68
CA GLU A 474 -6.72 7.49 32.97
C GLU A 474 -7.64 6.54 33.72
N ARG A 475 -8.94 6.86 33.76
CA ARG A 475 -9.94 6.04 34.45
C ARG A 475 -10.20 4.71 33.76
N VAL A 476 -10.24 4.69 32.43
CA VAL A 476 -10.34 3.43 31.67
C VAL A 476 -9.07 2.60 31.88
N ALA A 477 -7.88 3.19 31.76
CA ALA A 477 -6.60 2.51 31.99
C ALA A 477 -6.56 1.85 33.38
N GLY A 478 -6.95 2.55 34.43
CA GLY A 478 -7.01 2.00 35.79
C GLY A 478 -8.02 0.85 35.96
N VAL A 479 -9.08 0.76 35.14
CA VAL A 479 -9.94 -0.43 35.07
C VAL A 479 -9.25 -1.55 34.31
N LEU A 480 -8.61 -1.26 33.19
CA LEU A 480 -7.97 -2.24 32.31
C LEU A 480 -6.74 -2.90 32.95
N GLU A 481 -5.95 -2.14 33.72
CA GLU A 481 -4.82 -2.66 34.52
C GLU A 481 -5.29 -3.73 35.51
N ARG A 482 -6.43 -3.49 36.18
CA ARG A 482 -7.05 -4.47 37.10
C ARG A 482 -7.63 -5.69 36.38
N ILE A 483 -7.95 -5.58 35.09
CA ILE A 483 -8.35 -6.71 34.24
C ILE A 483 -7.12 -7.56 33.86
N GLY A 484 -5.91 -6.98 33.87
CA GLY A 484 -4.66 -7.69 33.61
C GLY A 484 -4.49 -8.10 32.14
N ARG A 485 -5.09 -7.33 31.22
CA ARG A 485 -5.02 -7.60 29.77
C ARG A 485 -4.29 -6.46 29.07
N ARG A 486 -3.58 -6.79 27.99
CA ARG A 486 -3.01 -5.79 27.08
C ARG A 486 -4.14 -5.08 26.36
N TRP A 487 -4.02 -3.75 26.26
CA TRP A 487 -5.07 -2.90 25.72
C TRP A 487 -4.52 -1.83 24.76
N VAL A 488 -5.38 -1.31 23.89
CA VAL A 488 -5.18 -0.07 23.15
C VAL A 488 -6.46 0.75 23.31
N MET A 489 -6.35 2.06 23.46
CA MET A 489 -7.50 2.97 23.45
C MET A 489 -7.48 3.83 22.20
N ASP A 490 -8.63 4.11 21.61
CA ASP A 490 -8.79 4.97 20.45
C ASP A 490 -9.91 5.99 20.70
N LEU A 491 -9.51 7.26 20.75
CA LEU A 491 -10.37 8.43 20.94
C LEU A 491 -10.71 9.14 19.63
N SER A 492 -10.24 8.63 18.49
CA SER A 492 -10.46 9.23 17.17
C SER A 492 -11.88 9.06 16.62
N GLN A 493 -12.73 8.29 17.30
CA GLN A 493 -14.13 8.15 16.95
C GLN A 493 -14.94 9.13 17.79
N GLY A 494 -15.26 10.30 17.23
CA GLY A 494 -15.66 11.48 18.00
C GLY A 494 -16.60 11.27 19.20
N GLU A 495 -17.60 10.41 19.07
CA GLU A 495 -18.62 10.15 20.11
C GLU A 495 -18.28 8.99 21.06
N HIS A 496 -17.20 8.26 20.80
CA HIS A 496 -16.84 7.01 21.48
C HIS A 496 -15.36 6.98 21.89
N LEU A 497 -15.10 6.48 23.09
CA LEU A 497 -13.81 5.91 23.44
C LEU A 497 -13.85 4.43 23.10
N VAL A 498 -13.03 4.00 22.16
CA VAL A 498 -12.92 2.60 21.75
C VAL A 498 -11.78 1.94 22.53
N VAL A 499 -12.05 0.81 23.15
CA VAL A 499 -11.06 0.00 23.86
C VAL A 499 -10.87 -1.31 23.13
N GLU A 500 -9.65 -1.61 22.70
CA GLU A 500 -9.28 -2.91 22.15
C GLU A 500 -8.51 -3.71 23.20
N LEU A 501 -8.94 -4.95 23.46
CA LEU A 501 -8.31 -5.85 24.42
C LEU A 501 -7.80 -7.12 23.75
N HIS A 502 -6.61 -7.58 24.15
CA HIS A 502 -6.09 -8.87 23.73
C HIS A 502 -6.87 -10.03 24.36
N MET A 503 -7.41 -10.91 23.52
CA MET A 503 -8.19 -12.08 23.92
C MET A 503 -7.45 -13.39 23.55
N PRO A 504 -7.85 -14.55 24.13
CA PRO A 504 -7.26 -15.84 23.76
C PRO A 504 -7.35 -16.14 22.26
N GLY A 505 -6.37 -16.90 21.75
CA GLY A 505 -6.37 -17.40 20.37
C GLY A 505 -6.09 -16.35 19.29
N VAL A 506 -5.43 -15.24 19.62
CA VAL A 506 -5.17 -14.12 18.68
C VAL A 506 -6.47 -13.38 18.31
N LEU A 507 -7.46 -13.38 19.20
CA LEU A 507 -8.66 -12.55 19.07
C LEU A 507 -8.50 -11.24 19.82
N PHE A 508 -9.35 -10.27 19.46
CA PHE A 508 -9.36 -8.93 20.00
C PHE A 508 -10.80 -8.55 20.30
N LEU A 509 -11.03 -8.02 21.50
CA LEU A 509 -12.32 -7.51 21.93
C LEU A 509 -12.28 -5.98 21.85
N GLU A 510 -13.04 -5.43 20.91
CA GLU A 510 -13.33 -4.01 20.81
C GLU A 510 -14.58 -3.70 21.66
N LEU A 511 -14.48 -2.69 22.52
CA LEU A 511 -15.55 -2.19 23.37
C LEU A 511 -15.72 -0.70 23.07
N ARG A 512 -16.95 -0.25 22.82
CA ARG A 512 -17.25 1.16 22.52
C ARG A 512 -17.94 1.80 23.70
N LEU A 513 -17.32 2.82 24.28
CA LEU A 513 -17.87 3.62 25.36
C LEU A 513 -18.31 4.97 24.79
N GLN A 514 -19.61 5.20 24.71
CA GLN A 514 -20.22 6.49 24.39
C GLN A 514 -19.82 7.53 25.43
N LEU A 515 -19.27 8.65 24.96
CA LEU A 515 -18.83 9.73 25.85
C LEU A 515 -20.01 10.36 26.62
N ALA A 516 -21.21 10.36 26.04
CA ALA A 516 -22.43 10.88 26.67
C ALA A 516 -22.92 10.03 27.86
N ASN A 517 -22.55 8.74 27.93
CA ASN A 517 -22.91 7.82 29.02
C ASN A 517 -21.67 7.12 29.60
N PHE A 518 -20.57 7.87 29.70
CA PHE A 518 -19.27 7.31 30.03
C PHE A 518 -19.24 6.61 31.39
N GLU A 519 -19.83 7.21 32.43
CA GLU A 519 -19.82 6.66 33.79
C GLU A 519 -20.49 5.29 33.91
N GLY A 520 -21.72 5.19 33.38
CA GLY A 520 -22.47 3.94 33.39
C GLY A 520 -21.74 2.85 32.63
N GLN A 521 -21.19 3.19 31.47
CA GLN A 521 -20.49 2.23 30.61
C GLN A 521 -19.11 1.82 31.15
N LEU A 522 -18.39 2.72 31.82
CA LEU A 522 -17.13 2.41 32.49
C LEU A 522 -17.34 1.34 33.58
N ALA A 523 -18.44 1.44 34.34
CA ALA A 523 -18.80 0.45 35.35
C ALA A 523 -19.07 -0.95 34.74
N GLN A 524 -19.56 -1.00 33.50
CA GLN A 524 -19.84 -2.24 32.76
C GLN A 524 -18.61 -2.84 32.08
N LEU A 525 -17.48 -2.13 32.02
CA LEU A 525 -16.30 -2.57 31.28
C LEU A 525 -15.78 -3.93 31.78
N ARG A 526 -15.49 -4.05 33.08
CA ARG A 526 -14.98 -5.29 33.68
C ARG A 526 -15.99 -6.44 33.63
N PRO A 527 -17.28 -6.26 34.02
CA PRO A 527 -18.31 -7.30 33.86
C PRO A 527 -18.43 -7.79 32.41
N THR A 528 -18.40 -6.89 31.43
CA THR A 528 -18.51 -7.23 30.01
C THR A 528 -17.34 -8.11 29.57
N VAL A 529 -16.10 -7.73 29.88
CA VAL A 529 -14.92 -8.53 29.54
C VAL A 529 -15.00 -9.93 30.15
N ALA A 530 -15.43 -10.05 31.41
CA ALA A 530 -15.60 -11.34 32.07
C ALA A 530 -16.67 -12.21 31.40
N ARG A 531 -17.80 -11.61 30.98
CA ARG A 531 -18.87 -12.30 30.24
C ARG A 531 -18.38 -12.79 28.88
N VAL A 532 -17.63 -11.97 28.13
CA VAL A 532 -17.06 -12.36 26.84
C VAL A 532 -16.09 -13.52 27.01
N MET A 533 -15.18 -13.45 27.99
CA MET A 533 -14.25 -14.54 28.29
C MET A 533 -14.97 -15.86 28.59
N ARG A 534 -15.99 -15.82 29.45
CA ARG A 534 -16.81 -17.00 29.77
C ARG A 534 -17.52 -17.56 28.53
N ALA A 535 -18.11 -16.68 27.71
CA ALA A 535 -18.75 -17.11 26.46
C ALA A 535 -17.76 -17.78 25.50
N MET A 536 -16.51 -17.31 25.43
CA MET A 536 -15.45 -17.95 24.64
C MET A 536 -15.04 -19.33 25.17
N GLU A 537 -15.13 -19.55 26.49
CA GLU A 537 -14.84 -20.83 27.14
C GLU A 537 -16.00 -21.83 26.99
N GLU A 538 -17.24 -21.36 27.09
CA GLU A 538 -18.46 -22.19 27.00
C GLU A 538 -18.80 -22.61 25.57
N ALA A 539 -18.42 -21.80 24.58
CA ALA A 539 -18.72 -22.07 23.18
C ALA A 539 -17.95 -23.28 22.64
N PRO A 540 -18.64 -24.30 22.07
CA PRO A 540 -17.95 -25.46 21.48
C PRO A 540 -17.10 -25.12 20.26
N LEU A 541 -17.43 -24.04 19.56
CA LEU A 541 -16.69 -23.55 18.40
C LEU A 541 -16.14 -22.15 18.69
N ARG A 542 -14.92 -21.91 18.22
CA ARG A 542 -14.37 -20.56 18.18
C ARG A 542 -15.23 -19.69 17.26
N PHE A 543 -15.62 -18.53 17.76
CA PHE A 543 -16.45 -17.58 17.05
C PHE A 543 -15.87 -16.17 17.08
N LYS A 544 -16.43 -15.33 16.22
CA LYS A 544 -16.21 -13.89 16.17
C LYS A 544 -17.57 -13.19 16.17
N LEU A 545 -17.60 -11.96 16.67
CA LEU A 545 -18.79 -11.12 16.70
C LEU A 545 -18.49 -9.79 16.02
N TYR A 546 -19.37 -9.35 15.13
CA TYR A 546 -19.21 -8.08 14.45
C TYR A 546 -20.52 -7.31 14.42
N PRO A 547 -20.47 -5.96 14.48
CA PRO A 547 -21.61 -5.12 14.12
C PRO A 547 -22.07 -5.42 12.69
N ARG A 548 -23.38 -5.63 12.50
CA ARG A 548 -23.97 -6.02 11.21
C ARG A 548 -23.76 -4.97 10.12
N GLU A 549 -23.77 -3.71 10.50
CA GLU A 549 -23.53 -2.53 9.65
C GLU A 549 -22.21 -2.59 8.86
N LEU A 550 -21.16 -3.19 9.43
CA LEU A 550 -19.84 -3.29 8.78
C LEU A 550 -19.82 -4.26 7.58
N TYR A 551 -20.87 -5.07 7.41
CA TYR A 551 -20.92 -6.17 6.44
C TYR A 551 -22.15 -6.12 5.53
N ALA A 552 -22.89 -5.02 5.54
CA ALA A 552 -24.07 -4.81 4.68
C ALA A 552 -23.73 -4.79 3.18
N SER A 553 -22.49 -4.46 2.81
CA SER A 553 -22.04 -4.32 1.41
C SER A 553 -21.73 -5.64 0.68
N TRP A 554 -21.85 -6.79 1.34
CA TRP A 554 -21.45 -8.07 0.76
C TRP A 554 -22.57 -8.66 -0.09
N ALA A 555 -22.27 -8.97 -1.36
CA ALA A 555 -23.24 -9.41 -2.37
C ALA A 555 -23.89 -10.78 -2.10
N THR A 556 -23.34 -11.62 -1.22
CA THR A 556 -23.92 -12.94 -0.93
C THR A 556 -25.20 -12.81 -0.10
N PRO A 557 -26.34 -13.32 -0.61
CA PRO A 557 -27.63 -13.16 0.06
C PRO A 557 -27.69 -13.94 1.37
N TRP A 558 -28.52 -13.44 2.28
CA TRP A 558 -28.88 -14.14 3.51
C TRP A 558 -29.96 -15.19 3.20
N VAL A 559 -29.84 -16.36 3.84
CA VAL A 559 -30.84 -17.43 3.81
C VAL A 559 -31.51 -17.47 5.17
N ARG A 560 -32.83 -17.61 5.18
CA ARG A 560 -33.58 -17.84 6.42
C ARG A 560 -33.54 -19.33 6.77
N GLY A 561 -33.16 -19.63 8.01
CA GLY A 561 -33.19 -20.96 8.60
C GLY A 561 -34.58 -21.58 8.59
#